data_AF-Q4DHJ3-F1
#
_entry.id   AF-Q4DHJ3-F1
#
_cell.length_a   1.000
_cell.length_b   1.000
_cell.length_c   1.000
_cell.angle_alpha   90.00
_cell.angle_beta   90.00
_cell.angle_gamma   90.00
#
_symmetry.space_group_name_H-M   'P 1'
#
loop_
_entity.id
_entity.type
_entity.pdbx_description
1 polymer ?
#
loop_
_entity_poly.entity_id
_entity_poly.type
_entity_poly.pdbx_seq_one_letter_code
_entity_poly.pdbx_strand_id
1 'polypeptide(L)'
;MHRPERLVISGSVTPAGHPRRKGAAPGRLSSGGPSQQRRQQQNDLVDSPQALSSATTTTVSSRTVSSLCPFQFGAMPTVLDPSHGNAVSAGPQSSSPLLPQGRQTTAPSGNHVLSVLEGPLPAEIREIIHSQCSGEPAEVAERHARRLLSTHRRVRVYREELQSAVEEVGDVAQMLQRHQTVQDALRVELKDLDAQIERLVRERQLCELQLSQEDEARQRDEVKLRDAKERVNVLRSTIDTITQESLAGYVVLRQLVPNLNVENYVA
;
A
#
# COMPACT_ATOMS: atom_id res chain seq x y z
N MET A 1 -26.10 16.60 -36.77
CA MET A 1 -26.84 17.40 -35.76
C MET A 1 -25.90 17.63 -34.58
N HIS A 2 -25.57 18.90 -34.35
CA HIS A 2 -24.87 19.50 -33.19
C HIS A 2 -23.54 18.93 -32.68
N ARG A 3 -22.46 19.64 -33.03
CA ARG A 3 -21.27 19.91 -32.19
C ARG A 3 -21.67 20.89 -31.06
N PRO A 4 -20.87 21.09 -29.98
CA PRO A 4 -19.79 22.09 -30.11
C PRO A 4 -18.54 21.93 -29.16
N GLU A 5 -17.48 22.66 -29.56
CA GLU A 5 -16.30 23.26 -28.84
C GLU A 5 -15.41 22.37 -27.96
N ARG A 6 -14.08 22.19 -28.13
CA ARG A 6 -12.91 22.99 -28.56
C ARG A 6 -12.51 24.14 -27.60
N LEU A 7 -11.47 23.91 -26.79
CA LEU A 7 -10.53 24.95 -26.37
C LEU A 7 -9.11 24.37 -26.27
N VAL A 8 -8.20 25.06 -26.96
CA VAL A 8 -6.79 24.78 -27.19
C VAL A 8 -5.99 25.76 -26.34
N ILE A 9 -4.94 25.31 -25.64
CA ILE A 9 -3.84 26.20 -25.21
C ILE A 9 -2.52 25.45 -25.39
N SER A 10 -1.69 25.96 -26.30
CA SER A 10 -0.30 25.57 -26.53
C SER A 10 0.60 26.78 -26.30
N GLY A 11 1.84 26.52 -25.87
CA GLY A 11 2.95 27.48 -25.76
C GLY A 11 3.27 27.84 -24.31
N SER A 12 4.52 27.96 -23.87
CA SER A 12 5.84 27.88 -24.51
C SER A 12 6.91 28.09 -23.42
N VAL A 13 8.02 27.35 -23.51
CA VAL A 13 9.41 27.83 -23.34
C VAL A 13 9.86 28.40 -21.97
N THR A 14 10.75 27.65 -21.29
CA THR A 14 11.77 28.04 -20.27
C THR A 14 12.77 29.10 -20.83
N PRO A 15 13.65 29.83 -20.07
CA PRO A 15 14.34 29.44 -18.82
C PRO A 15 14.73 30.56 -17.81
N ALA A 16 15.37 30.13 -16.71
CA ALA A 16 16.43 30.78 -15.91
C ALA A 16 16.21 32.17 -15.27
N GLY A 17 16.23 32.19 -13.93
CA GLY A 17 16.40 33.41 -13.13
C GLY A 17 16.55 33.12 -11.64
N HIS A 18 17.77 33.26 -11.11
CA HIS A 18 18.18 33.06 -9.72
C HIS A 18 17.86 34.31 -8.82
N PRO A 19 18.08 34.26 -7.49
CA PRO A 19 17.13 34.72 -6.47
C PRO A 19 17.53 36.00 -5.71
N ARG A 20 16.57 36.63 -4.99
CA ARG A 20 16.77 37.37 -3.71
C ARG A 20 15.47 38.06 -3.26
N ARG A 21 14.97 37.82 -2.03
CA ARG A 21 14.84 38.82 -0.95
C ARG A 21 14.05 38.32 0.28
N LYS A 22 14.55 38.73 1.45
CA LYS A 22 13.98 38.67 2.81
C LYS A 22 12.74 39.56 2.99
N GLY A 23 11.89 39.21 3.96
CA GLY A 23 10.91 40.08 4.63
C GLY A 23 9.71 39.25 5.12
N ALA A 24 9.69 38.77 6.37
CA ALA A 24 9.26 39.43 7.60
C ALA A 24 7.75 39.31 7.90
N ALA A 25 7.49 38.85 9.14
CA ALA A 25 6.28 38.97 9.98
C ALA A 25 5.33 37.75 10.10
N PRO A 26 5.07 37.25 11.34
CA PRO A 26 4.19 36.13 11.65
C PRO A 26 2.78 36.60 12.07
N GLY A 27 1.79 35.71 11.95
CA GLY A 27 0.40 35.99 12.31
C GLY A 27 -0.32 34.80 12.94
N ARG A 28 -0.75 35.04 14.18
CA ARG A 28 -1.92 34.48 14.90
C ARG A 28 -1.90 33.05 15.45
N LEU A 29 -1.74 33.07 16.78
CA LEU A 29 -2.27 32.17 17.81
C LEU A 29 -3.77 31.85 17.60
N SER A 30 -4.15 30.59 17.84
CA SER A 30 -5.48 30.20 18.28
C SER A 30 -5.37 29.27 19.49
N SER A 31 -5.90 29.75 20.60
CA SER A 31 -5.97 29.16 21.93
C SER A 31 -7.24 28.30 22.10
N GLY A 32 -7.16 27.28 22.97
CA GLY A 32 -8.29 26.96 23.86
C GLY A 32 -8.79 25.51 23.83
N GLY A 33 -8.55 24.81 24.94
CA GLY A 33 -9.31 23.61 25.31
C GLY A 33 -8.63 22.81 26.43
N PRO A 34 -9.01 22.97 27.71
CA PRO A 34 -8.48 22.18 28.80
C PRO A 34 -9.49 21.14 29.35
N SER A 35 -8.94 20.17 30.08
CA SER A 35 -9.52 19.46 31.24
C SER A 35 -10.53 18.32 31.03
N GLN A 36 -10.06 17.08 31.22
CA GLN A 36 -10.75 16.12 32.12
C GLN A 36 -9.72 15.34 32.94
N GLN A 37 -9.74 15.62 34.24
CA GLN A 37 -9.04 14.95 35.33
C GLN A 37 -10.03 13.96 35.97
N ARG A 38 -9.69 12.67 36.06
CA ARG A 38 -10.38 11.75 36.98
C ARG A 38 -9.40 10.79 37.65
N ARG A 39 -9.24 11.07 38.94
CA ARG A 39 -8.58 10.28 40.01
C ARG A 39 -9.08 8.84 40.10
N GLN A 40 -8.20 7.93 40.52
CA GLN A 40 -8.31 7.11 41.76
C GLN A 40 -7.08 6.16 41.80
N GLN A 41 -6.16 6.31 42.77
CA GLN A 41 -6.07 5.54 44.04
C GLN A 41 -5.76 4.05 43.76
N GLN A 42 -4.81 3.34 44.38
CA GLN A 42 -4.31 3.36 45.75
C GLN A 42 -3.19 2.29 45.94
N ASN A 43 -2.43 2.38 47.04
CA ASN A 43 -1.65 1.36 47.76
C ASN A 43 -0.14 1.24 47.40
N ASP A 44 0.78 1.79 48.22
CA ASP A 44 1.25 1.35 49.56
C ASP A 44 2.12 0.08 49.49
N LEU A 45 3.44 0.18 49.65
CA LEU A 45 4.22 0.15 50.91
C LEU A 45 4.85 -1.26 51.06
N VAL A 46 6.17 -1.41 51.24
CA VAL A 46 6.82 -1.92 52.47
C VAL A 46 8.33 -2.16 52.22
N ASP A 47 9.17 -1.60 53.11
CA ASP A 47 10.47 -2.04 53.69
C ASP A 47 11.59 -2.69 52.84
N SER A 48 12.89 -2.60 53.16
CA SER A 48 13.78 -1.82 54.05
C SER A 48 15.23 -2.35 53.79
N PRO A 49 16.29 -1.69 54.32
CA PRO A 49 17.65 -1.64 53.73
C PRO A 49 18.71 -2.52 54.44
N GLN A 50 19.93 -2.64 53.87
CA GLN A 50 21.24 -2.42 54.55
C GLN A 50 22.48 -2.93 53.78
N ALA A 51 23.62 -2.32 54.14
CA ALA A 51 25.03 -2.73 53.98
C ALA A 51 25.73 -2.37 52.66
N LEU A 52 26.53 -1.30 52.60
CA LEU A 52 27.90 -1.09 53.13
C LEU A 52 29.00 -1.48 52.13
N SER A 53 29.76 -0.45 51.76
CA SER A 53 31.23 -0.42 51.63
C SER A 53 31.90 -0.54 50.27
N SER A 54 32.77 0.45 50.07
CA SER A 54 34.07 0.41 49.40
C SER A 54 34.16 1.01 48.00
N ALA A 55 34.55 2.28 48.03
CA ALA A 55 35.18 3.03 46.96
C ALA A 55 36.36 2.29 46.31
N THR A 56 36.53 2.41 45.00
CA THR A 56 37.85 2.68 44.41
C THR A 56 37.68 3.41 43.08
N THR A 57 38.34 4.55 42.99
CA THR A 57 38.52 5.43 41.85
C THR A 57 39.35 4.78 40.73
N THR A 58 38.90 4.88 39.48
CA THR A 58 39.79 4.96 38.31
C THR A 58 39.14 5.76 37.19
N THR A 59 39.82 6.88 36.90
CA THR A 59 39.86 7.68 35.67
C THR A 59 39.77 6.87 34.37
N VAL A 60 39.17 7.45 33.32
CA VAL A 60 39.84 7.83 32.04
C VAL A 60 38.82 8.20 30.94
N SER A 61 39.08 9.36 30.32
CA SER A 61 38.84 9.84 28.94
C SER A 61 37.48 9.73 28.23
N SER A 62 36.84 10.90 28.13
CA SER A 62 36.64 11.72 26.91
C SER A 62 36.69 11.07 25.51
N ARG A 63 35.63 11.38 24.73
CA ARG A 63 35.52 11.47 23.26
C ARG A 63 35.60 10.17 22.46
N THR A 64 34.49 9.79 21.83
CA THR A 64 34.24 10.15 20.43
C THR A 64 32.76 9.96 20.09
N VAL A 65 32.13 11.04 19.62
CA VAL A 65 30.86 11.02 18.89
C VAL A 65 31.19 10.83 17.42
N SER A 66 30.79 9.72 16.82
CA SER A 66 30.78 9.51 15.37
C SER A 66 30.08 8.19 15.07
N SER A 67 28.84 8.24 14.59
CA SER A 67 28.32 7.36 13.53
C SER A 67 26.84 7.67 13.32
N LEU A 68 26.58 8.59 12.39
CA LEU A 68 25.24 8.89 11.86
C LEU A 68 25.31 8.62 10.35
N CYS A 69 24.61 7.55 9.93
CA CYS A 69 24.07 7.29 8.59
C CYS A 69 25.08 7.03 7.43
N PRO A 70 24.70 6.31 6.35
CA PRO A 70 23.32 6.11 5.88
C PRO A 70 22.91 4.67 5.53
N PHE A 71 21.61 4.44 5.68
CA PHE A 71 20.86 3.35 5.05
C PHE A 71 21.15 3.32 3.54
N GLN A 72 21.69 2.20 3.06
CA GLN A 72 21.71 1.86 1.63
C GLN A 72 20.30 1.47 1.19
N PHE A 73 19.62 2.38 0.51
CA PHE A 73 18.52 2.06 -0.40
C PHE A 73 19.10 2.05 -1.81
N GLY A 74 19.30 0.88 -2.40
CA GLY A 74 19.85 0.78 -3.75
C GLY A 74 20.12 -0.65 -4.19
N ALA A 75 19.11 -1.30 -4.74
CA ALA A 75 19.22 -2.24 -5.87
C ALA A 75 17.86 -2.92 -6.10
N MET A 76 17.04 -2.35 -6.97
CA MET A 76 16.09 -3.15 -7.75
C MET A 76 16.56 -3.09 -9.21
N PRO A 77 16.65 -4.24 -9.89
CA PRO A 77 17.21 -4.31 -11.23
C PRO A 77 16.19 -3.84 -12.27
N THR A 78 16.68 -3.01 -13.17
CA THR A 78 16.12 -2.65 -14.47
C THR A 78 15.66 -3.89 -15.24
N VAL A 79 14.36 -4.00 -15.54
CA VAL A 79 13.86 -4.91 -16.57
C VAL A 79 13.86 -4.16 -17.90
N LEU A 80 14.74 -4.60 -18.79
CA LEU A 80 14.79 -4.22 -20.19
C LEU A 80 13.60 -4.83 -20.97
N ASP A 81 12.89 -3.99 -21.70
CA ASP A 81 12.12 -4.32 -22.89
C ASP A 81 13.08 -4.80 -23.99
N PRO A 82 12.73 -5.88 -24.73
CA PRO A 82 12.58 -5.66 -26.17
C PRO A 82 11.51 -6.53 -26.86
N SER A 83 10.77 -5.86 -27.74
CA SER A 83 10.52 -6.28 -29.14
C SER A 83 9.47 -7.36 -29.47
N HIS A 84 8.49 -6.86 -30.24
CA HIS A 84 7.94 -7.40 -31.49
C HIS A 84 7.01 -8.62 -31.48
N GLY A 85 5.77 -8.36 -31.96
CA GLY A 85 5.23 -9.13 -33.09
C GLY A 85 3.78 -9.61 -32.95
N ASN A 86 2.90 -9.05 -33.81
CA ASN A 86 1.64 -9.62 -34.33
C ASN A 86 0.54 -10.02 -33.33
N ALA A 87 -0.76 -9.99 -33.61
CA ALA A 87 -1.63 -9.49 -34.66
C ALA A 87 -3.06 -9.83 -34.18
N VAL A 88 -4.07 -8.99 -34.49
CA VAL A 88 -5.41 -9.38 -35.02
C VAL A 88 -6.20 -10.45 -34.19
N SER A 89 -7.42 -10.27 -33.67
CA SER A 89 -8.59 -9.55 -34.16
C SER A 89 -9.74 -9.62 -33.14
N ALA A 90 -10.59 -8.58 -33.18
CA ALA A 90 -12.06 -8.60 -33.11
C ALA A 90 -12.79 -9.35 -31.96
N GLY A 91 -13.39 -8.55 -31.07
CA GLY A 91 -14.65 -8.88 -30.42
C GLY A 91 -15.75 -7.91 -30.89
N PRO A 92 -16.98 -8.36 -31.18
CA PRO A 92 -18.12 -7.48 -31.30
C PRO A 92 -19.09 -7.67 -30.13
N GLN A 93 -19.34 -6.59 -29.40
CA GLN A 93 -20.57 -6.42 -28.63
C GLN A 93 -21.63 -5.87 -29.57
N SER A 94 -22.83 -6.47 -29.60
CA SER A 94 -24.03 -5.81 -30.15
C SER A 94 -25.31 -6.34 -29.51
N SER A 95 -25.96 -5.43 -28.76
CA SER A 95 -27.40 -5.06 -28.82
C SER A 95 -28.45 -6.20 -28.80
N SER A 96 -29.18 -6.45 -27.71
CA SER A 96 -30.46 -5.79 -27.27
C SER A 96 -31.68 -6.01 -28.21
N PRO A 97 -32.93 -5.83 -27.75
CA PRO A 97 -33.73 -6.62 -26.80
C PRO A 97 -35.12 -6.99 -27.45
N LEU A 98 -36.08 -7.54 -26.66
CA LEU A 98 -37.56 -7.46 -26.79
C LEU A 98 -38.31 -8.81 -26.63
N LEU A 99 -38.92 -8.98 -25.45
CA LEU A 99 -40.17 -9.76 -25.21
C LEU A 99 -41.36 -9.05 -25.92
N PRO A 100 -42.62 -9.56 -25.99
CA PRO A 100 -43.25 -10.62 -25.16
C PRO A 100 -44.29 -11.55 -25.87
N GLN A 101 -44.86 -12.47 -25.06
CA GLN A 101 -46.27 -12.91 -25.06
C GLN A 101 -46.92 -13.51 -26.34
N GLY A 102 -47.29 -14.79 -26.21
CA GLY A 102 -48.71 -15.13 -26.06
C GLY A 102 -49.54 -15.42 -27.31
N ARG A 103 -49.72 -16.73 -27.58
CA ARG A 103 -50.99 -17.38 -28.02
C ARG A 103 -50.71 -18.89 -28.09
N GLN A 104 -51.35 -19.72 -27.26
CA GLN A 104 -52.56 -20.50 -27.58
C GLN A 104 -52.40 -21.19 -28.95
N THR A 105 -52.46 -22.52 -29.11
CA THR A 105 -53.61 -23.39 -28.81
C THR A 105 -53.25 -24.84 -29.17
N THR A 106 -53.94 -25.79 -28.53
CA THR A 106 -54.25 -27.16 -28.99
C THR A 106 -53.12 -28.18 -29.19
N ALA A 107 -53.09 -29.15 -28.28
CA ALA A 107 -52.42 -30.42 -28.42
C ALA A 107 -52.85 -31.14 -29.73
N PRO A 108 -51.92 -31.56 -30.60
CA PRO A 108 -52.21 -32.52 -31.64
C PRO A 108 -51.80 -33.92 -31.17
N SER A 109 -52.74 -34.86 -31.30
CA SER A 109 -52.55 -36.30 -31.22
C SER A 109 -51.17 -36.75 -31.71
N GLY A 110 -50.51 -37.57 -30.89
CA GLY A 110 -49.08 -37.91 -30.92
C GLY A 110 -48.50 -38.59 -32.16
N ASN A 111 -49.23 -38.63 -33.29
CA ASN A 111 -48.73 -39.19 -34.55
C ASN A 111 -48.53 -38.15 -35.67
N HIS A 112 -49.04 -36.92 -35.57
CA HIS A 112 -48.88 -35.91 -36.63
C HIS A 112 -47.68 -34.98 -36.48
N VAL A 113 -47.09 -34.88 -35.28
CA VAL A 113 -45.92 -34.00 -35.05
C VAL A 113 -44.66 -34.55 -35.72
N LEU A 114 -44.57 -35.87 -35.91
CA LEU A 114 -43.41 -36.48 -36.58
C LEU A 114 -43.38 -36.18 -38.08
N SER A 115 -44.54 -36.05 -38.75
CA SER A 115 -44.59 -35.79 -40.19
C SER A 115 -44.20 -34.37 -40.59
N VAL A 116 -44.25 -33.39 -39.68
CA VAL A 116 -43.89 -31.99 -39.98
C VAL A 116 -42.38 -31.78 -40.01
N LEU A 117 -41.61 -32.63 -39.31
CA LEU A 117 -40.14 -32.54 -39.26
C LEU A 117 -39.45 -33.45 -40.29
N GLU A 118 -40.21 -34.31 -40.96
CA GLU A 118 -39.73 -35.20 -42.02
C GLU A 118 -39.86 -34.47 -43.37
N GLY A 119 -38.79 -33.75 -43.74
CA GLY A 119 -38.66 -33.16 -45.08
C GLY A 119 -38.83 -34.19 -46.20
N PRO A 120 -39.03 -33.75 -47.47
CA PRO A 120 -39.25 -34.67 -48.58
C PRO A 120 -38.07 -35.63 -48.72
N LEU A 121 -38.38 -36.91 -48.97
CA LEU A 121 -37.35 -37.91 -49.24
C LEU A 121 -36.64 -37.55 -50.55
N PRO A 122 -35.29 -37.57 -50.59
CA PRO A 122 -34.53 -37.35 -51.83
C PRO A 122 -35.04 -38.24 -52.97
N ALA A 123 -35.06 -37.70 -54.19
CA ALA A 123 -35.64 -38.37 -55.36
C ALA A 123 -34.95 -39.71 -55.63
N GLU A 124 -33.64 -39.75 -55.44
CA GLU A 124 -32.78 -40.91 -55.62
C GLU A 124 -33.18 -42.05 -54.68
N ILE A 125 -33.47 -41.74 -53.42
CA ILE A 125 -33.88 -42.75 -52.43
C ILE A 125 -35.29 -43.26 -52.74
N ARG A 126 -36.20 -42.38 -53.17
CA ARG A 126 -37.54 -42.79 -53.62
C ARG A 126 -37.46 -43.74 -54.81
N GLU A 127 -36.65 -43.44 -55.81
CA GLU A 127 -36.46 -44.28 -56.99
C GLU A 127 -35.92 -45.67 -56.60
N ILE A 128 -34.92 -45.72 -55.71
CA ILE A 128 -34.38 -46.99 -55.19
C ILE A 128 -35.47 -47.79 -54.48
N ILE A 129 -36.26 -47.18 -53.60
CA ILE A 129 -37.35 -47.87 -52.88
C ILE A 129 -38.38 -48.41 -53.86
N HIS A 130 -38.82 -47.60 -54.83
CA HIS A 130 -39.82 -48.00 -55.82
C HIS A 130 -39.31 -49.01 -56.84
N SER A 131 -37.99 -49.10 -57.06
CA SER A 131 -37.39 -50.15 -57.89
C SER A 131 -37.35 -51.53 -57.21
N GLN A 132 -37.34 -51.55 -55.87
CA GLN A 132 -37.21 -52.78 -55.07
C GLN A 132 -38.54 -53.24 -54.45
N CYS A 133 -39.48 -52.32 -54.24
CA CYS A 133 -40.76 -52.55 -53.58
C CYS A 133 -41.86 -51.77 -54.32
N SER A 134 -43.08 -52.30 -54.36
CA SER A 134 -44.24 -51.61 -54.93
C SER A 134 -45.45 -51.72 -53.99
N GLY A 135 -46.37 -50.76 -54.05
CA GLY A 135 -47.54 -50.68 -53.18
C GLY A 135 -47.20 -50.32 -51.73
N GLU A 136 -47.95 -50.87 -50.78
CA GLU A 136 -47.82 -50.62 -49.33
C GLU A 136 -46.39 -50.78 -48.77
N PRO A 137 -45.61 -51.83 -49.13
CA PRO A 137 -44.21 -51.95 -48.67
C PRO A 137 -43.33 -50.76 -49.06
N ALA A 138 -43.54 -50.17 -50.24
CA ALA A 138 -42.76 -49.02 -50.70
C ALA A 138 -43.06 -47.78 -49.84
N GLU A 139 -44.33 -47.54 -49.49
CA GLU A 139 -44.71 -46.42 -48.63
C GLU A 139 -44.18 -46.56 -47.20
N VAL A 140 -44.18 -47.79 -46.66
CA VAL A 140 -43.57 -48.08 -45.36
C VAL A 140 -42.06 -47.83 -45.41
N ALA A 141 -41.39 -48.29 -46.47
CA ALA A 141 -39.97 -48.04 -46.69
C ALA A 141 -39.65 -46.55 -46.81
N GLU A 142 -40.47 -45.77 -47.53
CA GLU A 142 -40.33 -44.31 -47.61
C GLU A 142 -40.47 -43.65 -46.23
N ARG A 143 -41.50 -44.02 -45.45
CA ARG A 143 -41.69 -43.51 -44.08
C ARG A 143 -40.50 -43.81 -43.19
N HIS A 144 -39.96 -45.04 -43.25
CA HIS A 144 -38.76 -45.41 -42.52
C HIS A 144 -37.53 -44.62 -42.99
N ALA A 145 -37.35 -44.44 -44.29
CA ALA A 145 -36.23 -43.68 -44.84
C ALA A 145 -36.30 -42.20 -44.43
N ARG A 146 -37.47 -41.57 -44.46
CA ARG A 146 -37.68 -40.19 -43.98
C ARG A 146 -37.36 -40.06 -42.50
N ARG A 147 -37.84 -41.00 -41.68
CA ARG A 147 -37.53 -41.05 -40.25
C ARG A 147 -36.02 -41.20 -40.00
N LEU A 148 -35.35 -42.07 -40.74
CA LEU A 148 -33.91 -42.27 -40.63
C LEU A 148 -33.13 -41.00 -40.98
N LEU A 149 -33.46 -40.31 -42.07
CA LEU A 149 -32.82 -39.06 -42.45
C LEU A 149 -33.07 -37.93 -41.43
N SER A 150 -34.30 -37.80 -40.94
CA SER A 150 -34.65 -36.83 -39.90
C SER A 150 -33.89 -37.09 -38.60
N THR A 151 -33.85 -38.36 -38.18
CA THR A 151 -33.09 -38.79 -37.00
C THR A 151 -31.59 -38.53 -37.19
N HIS A 152 -31.03 -38.88 -38.35
CA HIS A 152 -29.62 -38.63 -38.67
C HIS A 152 -29.29 -37.14 -38.64
N ARG A 153 -30.15 -36.27 -39.18
CA ARG A 153 -29.98 -34.81 -39.12
C ARG A 153 -29.96 -34.33 -37.66
N ARG A 154 -30.89 -34.79 -36.83
CA ARG A 154 -30.94 -34.43 -35.39
C ARG A 154 -29.73 -34.92 -34.63
N VAL A 155 -29.30 -36.17 -34.85
CA VAL A 155 -28.09 -36.72 -34.23
C VAL A 155 -26.86 -35.93 -34.63
N ARG A 156 -26.76 -35.47 -35.89
CA ARG A 156 -25.67 -34.60 -36.33
C ARG A 156 -25.66 -33.27 -35.56
N VAL A 157 -26.81 -32.60 -35.43
CA VAL A 157 -26.93 -31.36 -34.65
C VAL A 157 -26.55 -31.59 -33.19
N TYR A 158 -27.06 -32.64 -32.55
CA TYR A 158 -26.69 -32.94 -31.16
C TYR A 158 -25.21 -33.28 -30.98
N ARG A 159 -24.56 -33.86 -31.99
CA ARG A 159 -23.11 -34.09 -31.96
C ARG A 159 -22.32 -32.78 -32.08
N GLU A 160 -22.77 -31.87 -32.95
CA GLU A 160 -22.19 -30.53 -33.10
C GLU A 160 -22.37 -29.71 -31.80
N GLU A 161 -23.57 -29.71 -31.21
CA GLU A 161 -23.85 -29.05 -29.92
C GLU A 161 -23.03 -29.65 -28.78
N LEU A 162 -22.91 -30.99 -28.73
CA LEU A 162 -22.07 -31.67 -27.74
C LEU A 162 -20.59 -31.27 -27.91
N GLN A 163 -20.09 -31.20 -29.13
CA GLN A 163 -18.73 -30.76 -29.40
C GLN A 163 -18.50 -29.32 -28.93
N SER A 164 -19.42 -28.40 -29.27
CA SER A 164 -19.37 -27.00 -28.80
C SER A 164 -19.37 -26.93 -27.26
N ALA A 165 -20.22 -27.69 -26.58
CA ALA A 165 -20.28 -27.72 -25.12
C ALA A 165 -18.99 -28.27 -24.49
N VAL A 166 -18.34 -29.27 -25.12
CA VAL A 166 -17.05 -29.80 -24.66
C VAL A 166 -15.94 -28.77 -24.81
N GLU A 167 -15.92 -28.02 -25.92
CA GLU A 167 -14.96 -26.92 -26.14
C GLU A 167 -15.16 -25.82 -25.09
N GLU A 168 -16.40 -25.39 -24.82
CA GLU A 168 -16.71 -24.41 -23.76
C GLU A 168 -16.26 -24.87 -22.36
N VAL A 169 -16.45 -26.15 -22.02
CA VAL A 169 -15.96 -26.71 -20.76
C VAL A 169 -14.43 -26.63 -20.69
N GLY A 170 -13.74 -26.89 -21.79
CA GLY A 170 -12.29 -26.75 -21.90
C GLY A 170 -11.83 -25.31 -21.64
N ASP A 171 -12.50 -24.32 -22.23
CA ASP A 171 -12.20 -22.90 -22.04
C ASP A 171 -12.43 -22.45 -20.59
N VAL A 172 -13.54 -22.87 -19.97
CA VAL A 172 -13.83 -22.57 -18.57
C VAL A 172 -12.80 -23.22 -17.65
N ALA A 173 -12.39 -24.47 -17.91
CA ALA A 173 -11.35 -25.15 -17.13
C ALA A 173 -10.00 -24.40 -17.24
N GLN A 174 -9.62 -23.97 -18.43
CA GLN A 174 -8.39 -23.17 -18.64
C GLN A 174 -8.49 -21.82 -17.91
N MET A 175 -9.64 -21.16 -17.98
CA MET A 175 -9.88 -19.90 -17.27
C MET A 175 -9.76 -20.09 -15.76
N LEU A 176 -10.35 -21.15 -15.19
CA LEU A 176 -10.24 -21.46 -13.76
C LEU A 176 -8.80 -21.74 -13.35
N GLN A 177 -8.04 -22.46 -14.16
CA GLN A 177 -6.62 -22.70 -13.90
C GLN A 177 -5.83 -21.39 -13.85
N ARG A 178 -6.06 -20.47 -14.80
CA ARG A 178 -5.42 -19.14 -14.78
C ARG A 178 -5.79 -18.34 -13.53
N HIS A 179 -7.07 -18.34 -13.16
CA HIS A 179 -7.52 -17.67 -11.93
C HIS A 179 -6.86 -18.27 -10.69
N GLN A 180 -6.73 -19.59 -10.62
CA GLN A 180 -6.03 -20.26 -9.52
C GLN A 180 -4.56 -19.81 -9.44
N THR A 181 -3.85 -19.76 -10.57
CA THR A 181 -2.46 -19.26 -10.62
C THR A 181 -2.36 -17.82 -10.12
N VAL A 182 -3.27 -16.94 -10.53
CA VAL A 182 -3.30 -15.55 -10.05
C VAL A 182 -3.59 -15.48 -8.56
N GLN A 183 -4.54 -16.28 -8.04
CA GLN A 183 -4.82 -16.34 -6.60
C GLN A 183 -3.60 -16.81 -5.81
N ASP A 184 -2.89 -17.82 -6.31
CA ASP A 184 -1.68 -18.33 -5.65
C ASP A 184 -0.55 -17.29 -5.65
N ALA A 185 -0.35 -16.55 -6.74
CA ALA A 185 0.58 -15.43 -6.79
C ALA A 185 0.22 -14.33 -5.78
N LEU A 186 -1.06 -13.93 -5.72
CA LEU A 186 -1.53 -12.92 -4.75
C LEU A 186 -1.37 -13.38 -3.29
N ARG A 187 -1.55 -14.69 -3.01
CA ARG A 187 -1.31 -15.24 -1.67
C ARG A 187 0.16 -15.19 -1.27
N VAL A 188 1.09 -15.31 -2.23
CA VAL A 188 2.53 -15.15 -1.98
C VAL A 188 2.84 -13.68 -1.68
N GLU A 189 2.38 -12.76 -2.52
CA GLU A 189 2.57 -11.31 -2.32
C GLU A 189 2.03 -10.84 -0.95
N LEU A 190 0.87 -11.34 -0.52
CA LEU A 190 0.32 -11.01 0.81
C LEU A 190 1.26 -11.46 1.94
N LYS A 191 1.80 -12.68 1.86
CA LYS A 191 2.75 -13.19 2.87
C LYS A 191 4.04 -12.36 2.90
N ASP A 192 4.53 -11.94 1.73
CA ASP A 192 5.72 -11.11 1.63
C ASP A 192 5.48 -9.71 2.21
N LEU A 193 4.29 -9.13 1.98
CA LEU A 193 3.89 -7.86 2.60
C LEU A 193 3.75 -7.98 4.12
N ASP A 194 3.15 -9.05 4.62
CA ASP A 194 3.04 -9.32 6.07
C ASP A 194 4.43 -9.40 6.72
N ALA A 195 5.37 -10.12 6.09
CA ALA A 195 6.75 -10.22 6.57
C ALA A 195 7.48 -8.85 6.55
N GLN A 196 7.23 -8.02 5.55
CA GLN A 196 7.77 -6.66 5.47
C GLN A 196 7.18 -5.76 6.57
N ILE A 197 5.89 -5.86 6.85
CA ILE A 197 5.22 -5.13 7.93
C ILE A 197 5.83 -5.54 9.28
N GLU A 198 5.99 -6.83 9.54
CA GLU A 198 6.62 -7.32 10.77
C GLU A 198 8.07 -6.82 10.94
N ARG A 199 8.83 -6.75 9.85
CA ARG A 199 10.18 -6.15 9.86
C ARG A 199 10.13 -4.67 10.22
N LEU A 200 9.26 -3.88 9.56
CA LEU A 200 9.12 -2.45 9.82
C LEU A 200 8.61 -2.16 11.23
N VAL A 201 7.75 -3.00 11.80
CA VAL A 201 7.30 -2.89 13.19
C VAL A 201 8.46 -3.10 14.16
N ARG A 202 9.33 -4.08 13.91
CA ARG A 202 10.55 -4.28 14.72
C ARG A 202 11.54 -3.12 14.60
N GLU A 203 11.74 -2.61 13.38
CA GLU A 203 12.57 -1.42 13.15
C GLU A 203 12.02 -0.19 13.89
N ARG A 204 10.70 0.02 13.85
CA ARG A 204 10.03 1.08 14.61
C ARG A 204 10.29 0.96 16.11
N GLN A 205 10.17 -0.23 16.68
CA GLN A 205 10.43 -0.46 18.11
C GLN A 205 11.89 -0.13 18.49
N LEU A 206 12.85 -0.48 17.62
CA LEU A 206 14.25 -0.11 17.82
C LEU A 206 14.44 1.42 17.82
N CYS A 207 13.83 2.11 16.85
CA CYS A 207 13.90 3.57 16.77
C CYS A 207 13.24 4.25 17.98
N GLU A 208 12.11 3.73 18.48
CA GLU A 208 11.45 4.24 19.69
C GLU A 208 12.35 4.09 20.93
N LEU A 209 13.05 2.96 21.07
CA LEU A 209 14.03 2.74 22.13
C LEU A 209 15.20 3.73 22.03
N GLN A 210 15.76 3.92 20.83
CA GLN A 210 16.84 4.88 20.60
C GLN A 210 16.41 6.31 20.91
N LEU A 211 15.19 6.69 20.51
CA LEU A 211 14.64 8.00 20.82
C LEU A 211 14.52 8.22 22.33
N SER A 212 14.03 7.23 23.07
CA SER A 212 13.96 7.29 24.54
C SER A 212 15.33 7.48 25.18
N GLN A 213 16.35 6.76 24.70
CA GLN A 213 17.73 6.88 25.21
C GLN A 213 18.34 8.26 24.94
N GLU A 214 18.09 8.82 23.75
CA GLU A 214 18.53 10.17 23.39
C GLU A 214 17.81 11.25 24.22
N ASP A 215 16.52 11.10 24.48
CA ASP A 215 15.78 12.01 25.36
C ASP A 215 16.30 11.97 26.81
N GLU A 216 16.61 10.78 27.34
CA GLU A 216 17.24 10.64 28.66
C GLU A 216 18.66 11.25 28.70
N ALA A 217 19.46 11.04 27.65
CA ALA A 217 20.78 11.67 27.52
C ALA A 217 20.67 13.20 27.49
N ARG A 218 19.72 13.74 26.71
CA ARG A 218 19.44 15.17 26.64
C ARG A 218 19.05 15.73 28.00
N GLN A 219 18.15 15.06 28.73
CA GLN A 219 17.75 15.48 30.07
C GLN A 219 18.93 15.53 31.05
N ARG A 220 19.82 14.53 31.01
CA ARG A 220 21.04 14.52 31.84
C ARG A 220 21.96 15.70 31.52
N ASP A 221 22.13 16.02 30.25
CA ASP A 221 22.97 17.13 29.84
C ASP A 221 22.33 18.51 30.13
N GLU A 222 21.01 18.62 30.04
CA GLU A 222 20.26 19.80 30.48
C GLU A 222 20.43 20.07 31.98
N VAL A 223 20.44 19.02 32.81
CA VAL A 223 20.73 19.14 34.26
C VAL A 223 22.17 19.62 34.47
N LYS A 224 23.17 18.97 33.87
CA LYS A 224 24.58 19.39 33.98
C LYS A 224 24.79 20.84 33.53
N LEU A 225 24.11 21.26 32.47
CA LEU A 225 24.17 22.64 31.98
C LEU A 225 23.57 23.63 32.99
N ARG A 226 22.47 23.27 33.67
CA ARG A 226 21.86 24.08 34.71
C ARG A 226 22.80 24.25 35.91
N ASP A 227 23.37 23.15 36.39
CA ASP A 227 24.30 23.15 37.52
C ASP A 227 25.57 23.96 37.21
N ALA A 228 26.11 23.83 35.99
CA ALA A 228 27.25 24.61 35.54
C ALA A 228 26.93 26.11 35.47
N LYS A 229 25.75 26.49 34.99
CA LYS A 229 25.29 27.90 34.98
C LYS A 229 25.13 28.45 36.39
N GLU A 230 24.57 27.67 37.30
CA GLU A 230 24.44 28.07 38.71
C GLU A 230 25.82 28.29 39.34
N ARG A 231 26.75 27.36 39.14
CA ARG A 231 28.14 27.51 39.60
C ARG A 231 28.80 28.76 39.05
N VAL A 232 28.61 29.08 37.76
CA VAL A 232 29.12 30.31 37.15
C VAL A 232 28.51 31.55 37.82
N ASN A 233 27.21 31.54 38.11
CA ASN A 233 26.54 32.66 38.77
C ASN A 233 27.04 32.87 40.20
N VAL A 234 27.23 31.79 40.97
CA VAL A 234 27.81 31.85 42.32
C VAL A 234 29.22 32.43 42.26
N LEU A 235 30.08 31.90 41.38
CA LEU A 235 31.45 32.40 41.23
C LEU A 235 31.50 33.88 40.84
N ARG A 236 30.64 34.32 39.90
CA ARG A 236 30.52 35.74 39.54
C ARG A 236 30.14 36.59 40.74
N SER A 237 29.09 36.20 41.46
CA SER A 237 28.65 36.91 42.66
C SER A 237 29.74 36.97 43.74
N THR A 238 30.48 35.88 43.96
CA THR A 238 31.58 35.84 44.93
C THR A 238 32.72 36.77 44.52
N ILE A 239 33.10 36.78 43.24
CA ILE A 239 34.11 37.70 42.71
C ILE A 239 33.67 39.15 42.89
N ASP A 240 32.41 39.47 42.58
CA ASP A 240 31.86 40.82 42.73
C ASP A 240 31.90 41.27 44.20
N THR A 241 31.51 40.41 45.15
CA THR A 241 31.59 40.68 46.59
C THR A 241 33.04 40.92 47.04
N ILE A 242 33.97 40.00 46.72
CA ILE A 242 35.40 40.14 47.09
C ILE A 242 35.99 41.41 46.48
N THR A 243 35.62 41.75 45.24
CA THR A 243 36.12 42.96 44.56
C THR A 243 35.61 44.22 45.26
N GLN A 244 34.35 44.27 45.67
CA GLN A 244 33.78 45.39 46.43
C GLN A 244 34.44 45.54 47.81
N GLU A 245 34.61 44.43 48.54
CA GLU A 245 35.31 44.40 49.84
C GLU A 245 36.77 44.83 49.71
N SER A 246 37.47 44.34 48.68
CA SER A 246 38.86 44.67 48.41
C SER A 246 39.04 46.14 48.01
N LEU A 247 38.12 46.71 47.22
CA LEU A 247 38.11 48.13 46.89
C LEU A 247 37.90 49.00 48.14
N ALA A 248 36.98 48.61 49.03
CA ALA A 248 36.78 49.30 50.30
C ALA A 248 38.05 49.24 51.17
N GLY A 249 38.68 48.07 51.28
CA GLY A 249 39.95 47.89 51.97
C GLY A 249 41.09 48.72 51.36
N TYR A 250 41.17 48.78 50.03
CA TYR A 250 42.16 49.59 49.31
C TYR A 250 42.00 51.09 49.57
N VAL A 251 40.76 51.59 49.63
CA VAL A 251 40.48 52.99 49.98
C VAL A 251 40.95 53.31 51.40
N VAL A 252 40.68 52.44 52.37
CA VAL A 252 41.14 52.60 53.76
C VAL A 252 42.66 52.53 53.86
N LEU A 253 43.30 51.57 53.18
CA LEU A 253 44.76 51.44 53.13
C LEU A 253 45.43 52.70 52.55
N ARG A 254 44.89 53.27 51.47
CA ARG A 254 45.40 54.54 50.92
C ARG A 254 45.28 55.72 51.89
N GLN A 255 44.24 55.74 52.73
CA GLN A 255 44.07 56.79 53.75
C GLN A 255 45.09 56.66 54.88
N LEU A 256 45.45 55.42 55.26
CA LEU A 256 46.37 55.15 56.38
C LEU A 256 47.85 55.17 55.97
N VAL A 257 48.19 54.67 54.78
CA VAL A 257 49.58 54.57 54.29
C VAL A 257 49.65 54.97 52.81
N PRO A 258 49.76 56.27 52.50
CA PRO A 258 49.69 56.77 51.12
C PRO A 258 50.76 56.22 50.17
N ASN A 259 51.91 55.82 50.70
CA ASN A 259 53.06 55.33 49.93
C ASN A 259 53.05 53.80 49.73
N LEU A 260 52.06 53.08 50.27
CA LEU A 260 51.97 51.64 50.11
C LEU A 260 51.34 51.30 48.75
N ASN A 261 52.15 50.81 47.82
CA ASN A 261 51.63 50.24 46.57
C ASN A 261 51.40 48.73 46.72
N VAL A 262 50.15 48.35 47.01
CA VAL A 262 49.75 46.95 47.24
C VAL A 262 49.92 46.09 45.98
N GLU A 263 49.83 46.69 44.78
CA GLU A 263 49.99 45.98 43.50
C GLU A 263 51.35 45.28 43.36
N ASN A 264 52.39 45.77 44.05
CA ASN A 264 53.73 45.15 44.05
C ASN A 264 53.78 43.79 44.78
N TYR A 265 52.73 43.44 45.53
CA TYR A 265 52.68 42.22 46.36
C TYR A 265 51.67 41.19 45.87
N VAL A 266 50.93 41.47 44.79
CA VAL A 266 49.94 40.56 44.21
C VAL A 266 50.53 39.98 42.92
N ALA A 267 51.31 38.90 43.07
CA ALA A 267 51.86 38.10 41.97
C ALA A 267 51.42 36.64 42.11
#